data_AF-A0A7X8HNZ2-F1
#
_entry.id   AF-A0A7X8HNZ2-F1
#
_cell.length_a   1.000
_cell.length_b   1.000
_cell.length_c   1.000
_cell.angle_alpha   90.00
_cell.angle_beta   90.00
_cell.angle_gamma   90.00
#
_symmetry.space_group_name_H-M   'P 1'
#
loop_
_entity.id
_entity.type
_entity.pdbx_description
1 polymer ?
#
loop_
_entity_poly.entity_id
_entity_poly.type
_entity_poly.pdbx_seq_one_letter_code
_entity_poly.pdbx_strand_id
1 'polypeptide(L)'
;MQFGRFSFRLTGFRKLLILLMGIAIVVALWRFISGLGAVTNLSDEWPWGLWIGFDLLCGIALAGGGFSTALIVHVLHKDKYLPIVRAALLTSMLGYIIALVSLFLDIGRWFNFWRPFFYWGYHSVLFEVFWCIALYTTVQILEFGDIVFEKIHFPSLKRILHAALPFLLILGIVLPSLHQSSLGSLYIVAVDRLYPLWWSMLIPFFFVWSAFFLGPAMVTIEGTLAARTYGREPELPIFSSLTKVTLWMLVIYLIVKIIDLVYRGVFSMAFNGAFESNMFLIEMILFIILPIIMYAMPSVRNKLGGVLTASILVVVGVVFNRVNVVFTGMAGAMGGSYFPSIWEWLITLGMWSFLVLAYCFFVENFPIMAKEEYVHGSGHSIGTGTGFQA
;
A
#
# COMPACT_ATOMS: atom_id res chain seq x y z
N MET A 1 -20.76 8.17 -27.18
CA MET A 1 -20.41 7.64 -25.85
C MET A 1 -21.36 6.50 -25.55
N GLN A 2 -20.89 5.26 -25.53
CA GLN A 2 -21.72 4.10 -25.19
C GLN A 2 -21.31 3.63 -23.79
N PHE A 3 -22.19 3.82 -22.82
CA PHE A 3 -21.97 3.28 -21.47
C PHE A 3 -22.31 1.80 -21.49
N GLY A 4 -21.30 0.93 -21.33
CA GLY A 4 -21.54 -0.50 -21.14
C GLY A 4 -22.43 -0.75 -19.91
N ARG A 5 -23.19 -1.84 -19.89
CA ARG A 5 -23.98 -2.23 -18.71
C ARG A 5 -23.05 -2.43 -17.52
N PHE A 6 -23.37 -1.78 -16.41
CA PHE A 6 -22.71 -1.99 -15.12
C PHE A 6 -23.48 -3.02 -14.30
N SER A 7 -22.77 -3.94 -13.65
CA SER A 7 -23.36 -4.91 -12.74
C SER A 7 -22.69 -4.83 -11.37
N PHE A 8 -23.50 -4.82 -10.31
CA PHE A 8 -23.01 -4.91 -8.94
C PHE A 8 -23.97 -5.77 -8.12
N ARG A 9 -23.58 -7.01 -7.84
CA ARG A 9 -24.43 -7.93 -7.07
C ARG A 9 -24.41 -7.57 -5.59
N LEU A 10 -25.58 -7.41 -4.97
CA LEU A 10 -25.72 -7.11 -3.53
C LEU A 10 -25.75 -8.40 -2.70
N THR A 11 -24.59 -8.84 -2.21
CA THR A 11 -24.48 -9.95 -1.25
C THR A 11 -24.64 -9.45 0.20
N GLY A 12 -24.91 -10.36 1.15
CA GLY A 12 -25.01 -10.00 2.57
C GLY A 12 -23.74 -9.32 3.09
N PHE A 13 -22.56 -9.82 2.69
CA PHE A 13 -21.27 -9.19 3.01
C PHE A 13 -21.15 -7.78 2.44
N ARG A 14 -21.53 -7.55 1.18
CA ARG A 14 -21.50 -6.19 0.58
C ARG A 14 -22.46 -5.23 1.28
N LYS A 15 -23.63 -5.70 1.73
CA LYS A 15 -24.55 -4.87 2.53
C LYS A 15 -23.92 -4.43 3.85
N LEU A 16 -23.20 -5.33 4.53
CA LEU A 16 -22.46 -4.99 5.75
C LEU A 16 -21.38 -3.93 5.46
N LEU A 17 -20.60 -4.09 4.40
CA LEU A 17 -19.58 -3.09 4.01
C LEU A 17 -20.21 -1.73 3.69
N ILE A 18 -21.36 -1.71 2.99
CA ILE A 18 -22.09 -0.47 2.69
C ILE A 18 -22.58 0.19 3.97
N LEU A 19 -23.06 -0.59 4.95
CA LEU A 19 -23.47 -0.08 6.25
C LEU A 19 -22.29 0.57 7.00
N LEU A 20 -21.14 -0.10 7.07
CA LEU A 20 -19.94 0.43 7.71
C LEU A 20 -19.45 1.71 7.02
N MET A 21 -19.45 1.74 5.69
CA MET A 21 -19.14 2.93 4.90
C MET A 21 -20.12 4.08 5.21
N GLY A 22 -21.42 3.79 5.30
CA GLY A 22 -22.44 4.80 5.66
C GLY A 22 -22.22 5.39 7.05
N ILE A 23 -21.90 4.55 8.04
CA ILE A 23 -21.57 5.00 9.40
C ILE A 23 -20.33 5.90 9.37
N ALA A 24 -19.26 5.48 8.68
CA ALA A 24 -18.05 6.28 8.57
C ALA A 24 -18.29 7.65 7.92
N ILE A 25 -19.14 7.74 6.90
CA ILE A 25 -19.51 9.02 6.28
C ILE A 25 -20.21 9.93 7.30
N VAL A 26 -21.16 9.40 8.07
CA VAL A 26 -21.86 10.20 9.10
C VAL A 26 -20.89 10.71 10.16
N VAL A 27 -19.98 9.86 10.64
CA VAL A 27 -18.97 10.23 11.64
C VAL A 27 -17.96 11.23 11.05
N ALA A 28 -17.56 11.08 9.80
CA ALA A 28 -16.70 12.02 9.10
C ALA A 28 -17.34 13.41 8.95
N LEU A 29 -18.64 13.46 8.62
CA LEU A 29 -19.39 14.71 8.57
C LEU A 29 -19.48 15.35 9.96
N TRP A 30 -19.74 14.56 11.01
CA TRP A 30 -19.72 15.03 12.38
C TRP A 30 -18.37 15.62 12.77
N ARG A 31 -17.27 14.95 12.39
CA ARG A 31 -15.90 15.45 12.60
C ARG A 31 -15.68 16.82 11.97
N PHE A 32 -16.17 17.08 10.76
CA PHE A 32 -15.97 18.36 10.08
C PHE A 32 -16.72 19.53 10.74
N ILE A 33 -17.82 19.23 11.43
CA ILE A 33 -18.66 20.23 12.12
C ILE A 33 -18.16 20.45 13.55
N SER A 34 -17.89 19.36 14.28
CA SER A 34 -17.60 19.38 15.72
C SER A 34 -16.09 19.42 16.05
N GLY A 35 -15.22 19.29 15.04
CA GLY A 35 -13.77 19.27 15.19
C GLY A 35 -13.20 17.89 15.53
N LEU A 36 -11.86 17.82 15.63
CA LEU A 36 -11.13 16.56 15.87
C LEU A 36 -11.45 15.97 17.25
N GLY A 37 -11.42 16.77 18.32
CA GLY A 37 -11.61 16.28 19.69
C GLY A 37 -12.99 15.69 19.99
N ALA A 38 -13.98 15.87 19.10
CA ALA A 38 -15.28 15.21 19.23
C ALA A 38 -15.27 13.75 18.75
N VAL A 39 -14.26 13.37 17.97
CA VAL A 39 -14.20 12.09 17.24
C VAL A 39 -12.92 11.34 17.56
N THR A 40 -11.83 12.01 17.91
CA THR A 40 -10.54 11.38 18.16
C THR A 40 -10.13 11.51 19.63
N ASN A 41 -9.28 10.60 20.08
CA ASN A 41 -8.62 10.69 21.39
C ASN A 41 -7.28 11.45 21.32
N LEU A 42 -7.10 12.32 20.32
CA LEU A 42 -5.88 13.10 20.16
C LEU A 42 -5.71 14.12 21.28
N SER A 43 -4.47 14.47 21.57
CA SER A 43 -4.11 15.54 22.50
C SER A 43 -3.01 16.42 21.89
N ASP A 44 -2.69 17.53 22.55
CA ASP A 44 -1.58 18.40 22.11
C ASP A 44 -0.22 17.68 22.21
N GLU A 45 -0.10 16.69 23.10
CA GLU A 45 1.09 15.83 23.22
C GLU A 45 1.08 14.68 22.19
N TRP A 46 -0.11 14.22 21.81
CA TRP A 46 -0.32 13.10 20.89
C TRP A 46 -1.13 13.52 19.65
N PRO A 47 -0.50 14.20 18.68
CA PRO A 47 -1.21 14.78 17.54
C PRO A 47 -1.51 13.77 16.42
N TRP A 48 -0.84 12.61 16.40
CA TRP A 48 -1.03 11.59 15.36
C TRP A 48 -1.63 10.30 15.92
N GLY A 49 -2.86 10.05 15.50
CA GLY A 49 -3.67 8.92 15.95
C GLY A 49 -3.76 7.80 14.93
N LEU A 50 -4.87 7.06 14.99
CA LEU A 50 -5.10 5.91 14.12
C LEU A 50 -5.04 6.27 12.62
N TRP A 51 -5.59 7.42 12.22
CA TRP A 51 -5.69 7.80 10.81
C TRP A 51 -4.33 8.08 10.16
N ILE A 52 -3.41 8.73 10.87
CA ILE A 52 -2.04 8.92 10.38
C ILE A 52 -1.21 7.65 10.57
N GLY A 53 -1.25 7.06 11.76
CA GLY A 53 -0.42 5.91 12.11
C GLY A 53 -0.73 4.66 11.29
N PHE A 54 -2.01 4.35 11.13
CA PHE A 54 -2.47 3.16 10.41
C PHE A 54 -2.92 3.49 8.99
N ASP A 55 -3.95 4.33 8.81
CA ASP A 55 -4.55 4.51 7.48
C ASP A 55 -3.62 5.20 6.48
N LEU A 56 -2.81 6.17 6.92
CA LEU A 56 -1.84 6.83 6.07
C LEU A 56 -0.54 6.01 5.96
N LEU A 57 0.17 5.78 7.06
CA LEU A 57 1.50 5.17 7.01
C LEU A 57 1.47 3.69 6.64
N CYS A 58 0.55 2.90 7.19
CA CYS A 58 0.37 1.51 6.78
C CYS A 58 -0.36 1.44 5.44
N GLY A 59 -1.48 2.16 5.28
CA GLY A 59 -2.30 2.08 4.06
C GLY A 59 -1.53 2.42 2.78
N ILE A 60 -0.72 3.48 2.78
CA ILE A 60 0.12 3.84 1.63
C ILE A 60 1.21 2.77 1.39
N ALA A 61 1.82 2.22 2.44
CA ALA A 61 2.77 1.13 2.28
C ALA A 61 2.11 -0.10 1.64
N LEU A 62 0.90 -0.47 2.09
CA LEU A 62 0.11 -1.59 1.55
C LEU A 62 -0.30 -1.34 0.09
N ALA A 63 -0.57 -0.08 -0.27
CA ALA A 63 -0.77 0.35 -1.65
C ALA A 63 0.51 0.28 -2.50
N GLY A 64 1.67 -0.06 -1.94
CA GLY A 64 2.95 -0.17 -2.65
C GLY A 64 3.01 -1.23 -3.75
N GLY A 65 2.04 -2.17 -3.80
CA GLY A 65 1.93 -3.19 -4.84
C GLY A 65 1.96 -2.64 -6.27
N GLY A 66 1.30 -1.49 -6.51
CA GLY A 66 1.22 -0.87 -7.83
C GLY A 66 2.59 -0.46 -8.37
N PHE A 67 3.34 0.37 -7.64
CA PHE A 67 4.64 0.85 -8.14
C PHE A 67 5.70 -0.26 -8.19
N SER A 68 5.71 -1.19 -7.22
CA SER A 68 6.65 -2.31 -7.24
C SER A 68 6.43 -3.22 -8.44
N THR A 69 5.17 -3.58 -8.74
CA THR A 69 4.87 -4.41 -9.91
C THR A 69 5.08 -3.66 -11.21
N ALA A 70 4.71 -2.38 -11.29
CA ALA A 70 4.96 -1.53 -12.45
C ALA A 70 6.47 -1.43 -12.76
N LEU A 71 7.32 -1.23 -11.74
CA LEU A 71 8.78 -1.21 -11.91
C LEU A 71 9.30 -2.57 -12.42
N ILE A 72 8.86 -3.67 -11.81
CA ILE A 72 9.31 -5.01 -12.21
C ILE A 72 8.90 -5.33 -13.65
N VAL A 73 7.69 -4.94 -14.07
CA VAL A 73 7.18 -5.26 -15.40
C VAL A 73 7.72 -4.31 -16.46
N HIS A 74 7.52 -3.00 -16.27
CA HIS A 74 7.76 -2.01 -17.31
C HIS A 74 9.22 -1.53 -17.37
N VAL A 75 9.96 -1.55 -16.26
CA VAL A 75 11.38 -1.13 -16.25
C VAL A 75 12.32 -2.32 -16.34
N LEU A 76 12.07 -3.37 -15.55
CA LEU A 76 12.90 -4.58 -15.59
C LEU A 76 12.50 -5.56 -16.71
N HIS A 77 11.50 -5.20 -17.53
CA HIS A 77 11.04 -5.96 -18.70
C HIS A 77 10.75 -7.44 -18.36
N LYS A 78 10.00 -7.65 -17.26
CA LYS A 78 9.61 -9.00 -16.80
C LYS A 78 8.16 -9.28 -17.13
N ASP A 79 7.92 -9.66 -18.38
CA ASP A 79 6.58 -9.85 -18.94
C ASP A 79 5.76 -10.94 -18.24
N LYS A 80 6.44 -11.88 -17.55
CA LYS A 80 5.80 -12.92 -16.74
C LYS A 80 4.78 -12.37 -15.72
N TYR A 81 4.94 -11.13 -15.27
CA TYR A 81 4.06 -10.51 -14.27
C TYR A 81 2.92 -9.67 -14.88
N LEU A 82 2.82 -9.53 -16.21
CA LEU A 82 1.71 -8.81 -16.86
C LEU A 82 0.31 -9.18 -16.32
N PRO A 83 -0.01 -10.47 -16.06
CA PRO A 83 -1.35 -10.87 -15.61
C PRO A 83 -1.83 -10.22 -14.31
N ILE A 84 -0.91 -9.78 -13.45
CA ILE A 84 -1.22 -9.22 -12.12
C ILE A 84 -1.08 -7.70 -12.04
N VAL A 85 -0.48 -7.04 -13.05
CA VAL A 85 -0.19 -5.59 -13.01
C VAL A 85 -1.46 -4.76 -12.87
N ARG A 86 -2.48 -5.04 -13.68
CA ARG A 86 -3.74 -4.26 -13.66
C ARG A 86 -4.44 -4.34 -12.30
N ALA A 87 -4.43 -5.52 -11.67
CA ALA A 87 -4.99 -5.71 -10.33
C ALA A 87 -4.18 -4.94 -9.27
N ALA A 88 -2.84 -5.01 -9.34
CA ALA A 88 -1.96 -4.30 -8.42
C ALA A 88 -2.10 -2.76 -8.54
N LEU A 89 -2.20 -2.24 -9.77
CA LEU A 89 -2.44 -0.82 -10.03
C LEU A 89 -3.80 -0.36 -9.48
N LEU A 90 -4.85 -1.16 -9.65
CA LEU A 90 -6.17 -0.85 -9.09
C LEU A 90 -6.12 -0.76 -7.56
N THR A 91 -5.53 -1.76 -6.89
CA THR A 91 -5.45 -1.73 -5.43
C THR A 91 -4.62 -0.55 -4.95
N SER A 92 -3.51 -0.27 -5.63
CA SER A 92 -2.68 0.91 -5.34
C SER A 92 -3.50 2.19 -5.47
N MET A 93 -4.16 2.43 -6.60
CA MET A 93 -5.01 3.60 -6.81
C MET A 93 -6.06 3.78 -5.72
N LEU A 94 -6.78 2.72 -5.36
CA LEU A 94 -7.79 2.78 -4.29
C LEU A 94 -7.17 3.08 -2.92
N GLY A 95 -6.03 2.48 -2.61
CA GLY A 95 -5.28 2.74 -1.38
C GLY A 95 -4.84 4.20 -1.26
N TYR A 96 -4.33 4.80 -2.34
CA TYR A 96 -3.92 6.21 -2.36
C TYR A 96 -5.11 7.17 -2.28
N ILE A 97 -6.25 6.85 -2.91
CA ILE A 97 -7.49 7.62 -2.73
C ILE A 97 -7.92 7.63 -1.26
N ILE A 98 -7.88 6.47 -0.59
CA ILE A 98 -8.23 6.38 0.83
C ILE A 98 -7.21 7.11 1.70
N ALA A 99 -5.92 7.05 1.37
CA ALA A 99 -4.88 7.79 2.07
C ALA A 99 -5.12 9.31 1.99
N LEU A 100 -5.52 9.84 0.83
CA LEU A 100 -5.90 11.25 0.68
C LEU A 100 -7.16 11.61 1.48
N VAL A 101 -8.16 10.74 1.49
CA VAL A 101 -9.37 10.93 2.30
C VAL A 101 -9.03 10.95 3.78
N SER A 102 -8.19 10.01 4.25
CA SER A 102 -7.70 9.94 5.62
C SER A 102 -6.94 11.22 6.00
N LEU A 103 -6.01 11.68 5.15
CA LEU A 103 -5.28 12.93 5.37
C LEU A 103 -6.21 14.14 5.46
N PHE A 104 -7.22 14.21 4.60
CA PHE A 104 -8.21 15.28 4.62
C PHE A 104 -9.07 15.27 5.90
N LEU A 105 -9.38 14.07 6.41
CA LEU A 105 -10.05 13.87 7.70
C LEU A 105 -9.15 14.18 8.89
N ASP A 106 -7.84 14.11 8.76
CA ASP A 106 -6.93 14.39 9.86
C ASP A 106 -6.64 15.90 10.02
N ILE A 107 -6.64 16.67 8.92
CA ILE A 107 -6.32 18.11 8.94
C ILE A 107 -7.39 18.91 9.70
N GLY A 108 -7.04 19.48 10.86
CA GLY A 108 -7.98 20.24 11.71
C GLY A 108 -8.65 21.42 11.00
N ARG A 109 -7.88 22.23 10.25
CA ARG A 109 -8.40 23.33 9.41
C ARG A 109 -8.64 22.87 7.97
N TRP A 110 -9.50 21.87 7.80
CA TRP A 110 -9.76 21.20 6.53
C TRP A 110 -10.15 22.16 5.40
N PHE A 111 -10.84 23.26 5.68
CA PHE A 111 -11.20 24.29 4.68
C PHE A 111 -9.99 25.03 4.08
N ASN A 112 -8.81 24.94 4.70
CA ASN A 112 -7.56 25.49 4.21
C ASN A 112 -6.68 24.46 3.47
N PHE A 113 -7.17 23.24 3.20
CA PHE A 113 -6.38 22.19 2.54
C PHE A 113 -5.81 22.60 1.18
N TRP A 114 -6.42 23.58 0.52
CA TRP A 114 -6.01 24.06 -0.81
C TRP A 114 -4.76 24.97 -0.75
N ARG A 115 -4.46 25.56 0.40
CA ARG A 115 -3.39 26.57 0.51
C ARG A 115 -2.02 26.05 0.10
N PRO A 116 -1.58 24.84 0.48
CA PRO A 116 -0.28 24.31 0.07
C PRO A 116 -0.09 24.20 -1.45
N PHE A 117 -1.17 24.15 -2.25
CA PHE A 117 -1.02 24.17 -3.72
C PHE A 117 -0.46 25.51 -4.24
N PHE A 118 -0.71 26.61 -3.55
CA PHE A 118 -0.31 27.96 -3.98
C PHE A 118 0.75 28.59 -3.07
N TYR A 119 0.74 28.26 -1.78
CA TYR A 119 1.66 28.78 -0.77
C TYR A 119 2.60 27.67 -0.30
N TRP A 120 3.79 27.66 -0.87
CA TRP A 120 4.69 26.52 -0.76
C TRP A 120 5.54 26.57 0.52
N GLY A 121 5.63 25.43 1.19
CA GLY A 121 6.39 25.25 2.42
C GLY A 121 7.67 24.45 2.18
N TYR A 122 8.62 25.01 1.44
CA TYR A 122 9.83 24.29 0.96
C TYR A 122 10.67 23.61 2.06
N HIS A 123 10.58 24.07 3.31
CA HIS A 123 11.30 23.49 4.44
C HIS A 123 10.53 22.38 5.16
N SER A 124 9.28 22.11 4.78
CA SER A 124 8.42 21.12 5.42
C SER A 124 8.45 19.80 4.66
N VAL A 125 8.78 18.71 5.35
CA VAL A 125 8.68 17.35 4.79
C VAL A 125 7.21 17.01 4.48
N LEU A 126 6.26 17.47 5.29
CA LEU A 126 4.83 17.26 5.04
C LEU A 126 4.34 17.95 3.76
N PHE A 127 4.96 19.07 3.37
CA PHE A 127 4.65 19.75 2.12
C PHE A 127 5.07 18.90 0.91
N GLU A 128 6.25 18.29 0.95
CA GLU A 128 6.69 17.35 -0.08
C GLU A 128 5.75 16.14 -0.15
N VAL A 129 5.39 15.56 1.02
CA VAL A 129 4.53 14.38 1.10
C VAL A 129 3.16 14.68 0.48
N PHE A 130 2.59 15.84 0.80
CA PHE A 130 1.33 16.31 0.24
C PHE A 130 1.36 16.36 -1.30
N TRP A 131 2.37 17.01 -1.88
CA TRP A 131 2.49 17.14 -3.32
C TRP A 131 2.75 15.80 -4.00
N CYS A 132 3.66 14.98 -3.46
CA CYS A 132 3.99 13.70 -4.07
C CYS A 132 2.80 12.72 -4.03
N ILE A 133 2.05 12.66 -2.93
CA ILE A 133 0.83 11.83 -2.86
C ILE A 133 -0.24 12.37 -3.81
N ALA A 134 -0.47 13.69 -3.87
CA ALA A 134 -1.48 14.27 -4.77
C ALA A 134 -1.15 14.06 -6.26
N LEU A 135 0.11 14.31 -6.65
CA LEU A 135 0.58 14.07 -8.02
C LEU A 135 0.55 12.59 -8.36
N TYR A 136 1.01 11.72 -7.46
CA TYR A 136 0.99 10.28 -7.72
C TYR A 136 -0.42 9.74 -7.85
N THR A 137 -1.34 10.15 -6.99
CA THR A 137 -2.76 9.75 -7.11
C THR A 137 -3.33 10.22 -8.44
N THR A 138 -2.95 11.42 -8.90
CA THR A 138 -3.34 11.92 -10.23
C THR A 138 -2.78 11.05 -11.35
N VAL A 139 -1.50 10.68 -11.27
CA VAL A 139 -0.86 9.76 -12.22
C VAL A 139 -1.59 8.41 -12.25
N GLN A 140 -1.90 7.83 -11.09
CA GLN A 140 -2.62 6.56 -11.01
C GLN A 140 -4.02 6.63 -11.60
N ILE A 141 -4.76 7.71 -11.35
CA ILE A 141 -6.08 7.94 -11.95
C ILE A 141 -5.96 8.02 -13.48
N LEU A 142 -4.91 8.68 -14.00
CA LEU A 142 -4.66 8.77 -15.43
C LEU A 142 -4.27 7.40 -16.02
N GLU A 143 -3.35 6.67 -15.40
CA GLU A 143 -2.95 5.31 -15.82
C GLU A 143 -4.15 4.36 -15.84
N PHE A 144 -4.96 4.37 -14.77
CA PHE A 144 -6.17 3.57 -14.69
C PHE A 144 -7.24 4.04 -15.67
N GLY A 145 -7.26 5.33 -16.01
CA GLY A 145 -8.11 5.93 -17.02
C GLY A 145 -7.99 5.23 -18.38
N ASP A 146 -6.80 4.74 -18.76
CA ASP A 146 -6.60 4.01 -20.02
C ASP A 146 -7.43 2.71 -20.05
N ILE A 147 -7.45 1.99 -18.93
CA ILE A 147 -8.23 0.77 -18.73
C ILE A 147 -9.74 1.08 -18.79
N VAL A 148 -10.15 2.22 -18.23
CA VAL A 148 -11.55 2.68 -18.26
C VAL A 148 -11.98 3.07 -19.68
N PHE A 149 -11.13 3.78 -20.43
CA PHE A 149 -11.43 4.20 -21.80
C PHE A 149 -11.39 3.05 -22.81
N GLU A 150 -10.72 1.94 -22.50
CA GLU A 150 -10.82 0.68 -23.25
C GLU A 150 -12.30 0.20 -23.32
N LYS A 151 -13.05 0.36 -22.23
CA LYS A 151 -14.47 -0.05 -22.14
C LYS A 151 -15.46 1.02 -22.61
N ILE A 152 -15.20 2.30 -22.33
CA ILE A 152 -16.14 3.41 -22.63
C ILE A 152 -16.01 3.92 -24.09
N HIS A 153 -15.01 3.43 -24.83
CA HIS A 153 -14.74 3.76 -26.24
C HIS A 153 -14.64 5.28 -26.49
N PHE A 154 -13.67 5.94 -25.85
CA PHE A 154 -13.42 7.38 -26.00
C PHE A 154 -12.07 7.66 -26.71
N PRO A 155 -12.02 7.61 -28.06
CA PRO A 155 -10.77 7.53 -28.83
C PRO A 155 -9.89 8.78 -28.71
N SER A 156 -10.48 9.98 -28.63
CA SER A 156 -9.74 11.24 -28.57
C SER A 156 -8.91 11.35 -27.29
N LEU A 157 -9.51 11.01 -26.15
CA LEU A 157 -8.84 11.06 -24.84
C LEU A 157 -7.83 9.92 -24.70
N LYS A 158 -8.16 8.73 -25.24
CA LYS A 158 -7.24 7.60 -25.31
C LYS A 158 -5.96 7.92 -26.09
N ARG A 159 -6.05 8.67 -27.19
CA ARG A 159 -4.87 9.09 -27.97
C ARG A 159 -3.94 10.01 -27.18
N ILE A 160 -4.50 10.99 -26.46
CA ILE A 160 -3.74 11.91 -25.60
C ILE A 160 -3.08 11.13 -24.47
N LEU A 161 -3.83 10.24 -23.84
CA LEU A 161 -3.35 9.44 -22.72
C LEU A 161 -2.22 8.49 -23.16
N HIS A 162 -2.38 7.77 -24.27
CA HIS A 162 -1.32 6.92 -24.81
C HIS A 162 -0.02 7.67 -25.10
N ALA A 163 -0.10 8.91 -25.59
CA ALA A 163 1.09 9.74 -25.78
C ALA A 163 1.75 10.13 -24.45
N ALA A 164 0.98 10.28 -23.38
CA ALA A 164 1.46 10.63 -22.04
C ALA A 164 1.93 9.40 -21.22
N LEU A 165 1.46 8.18 -21.53
CA LEU A 165 1.72 6.97 -20.74
C LEU A 165 3.22 6.73 -20.43
N PRO A 166 4.16 6.85 -21.38
CA PRO A 166 5.57 6.64 -21.07
C PRO A 166 6.08 7.59 -19.97
N PHE A 167 5.64 8.85 -20.00
CA PHE A 167 6.00 9.83 -18.98
C PHE A 167 5.28 9.55 -17.65
N LEU A 168 4.00 9.18 -17.70
CA LEU A 168 3.23 8.81 -16.52
C LEU A 168 3.84 7.61 -15.79
N LEU A 169 4.29 6.58 -16.51
CA LEU A 169 4.95 5.40 -15.92
C LEU A 169 6.24 5.77 -15.19
N ILE A 170 7.03 6.70 -15.74
CA ILE A 170 8.25 7.19 -15.07
C ILE A 170 7.87 7.90 -13.77
N LEU A 171 6.89 8.82 -13.82
CA LEU A 171 6.38 9.49 -12.62
C LEU A 171 5.76 8.51 -11.63
N GLY A 172 5.10 7.46 -12.12
CA GLY A 172 4.46 6.41 -11.35
C GLY A 172 5.45 5.52 -10.58
N ILE A 173 6.73 5.60 -10.91
CA ILE A 173 7.82 4.93 -10.18
C ILE A 173 8.58 5.91 -9.30
N VAL A 174 8.83 7.12 -9.79
CA VAL A 174 9.60 8.15 -9.07
C VAL A 174 8.81 8.70 -7.89
N LEU A 175 7.56 9.14 -8.08
CA LEU A 175 6.77 9.78 -7.04
C LEU A 175 6.52 8.87 -5.82
N PRO A 176 6.24 7.56 -5.98
CA PRO A 176 6.13 6.65 -4.85
C PRO A 176 7.41 6.52 -4.04
N SER A 177 8.53 6.43 -4.75
CA SER A 177 9.85 6.36 -4.11
C SER A 177 10.13 7.62 -3.29
N LEU A 178 9.77 8.80 -3.82
CA LEU A 178 9.94 10.07 -3.13
C LEU A 178 9.08 10.16 -1.86
N HIS A 179 7.76 9.99 -1.96
CA HIS A 179 6.93 10.19 -0.76
C HIS A 179 7.15 9.08 0.28
N GLN A 180 7.46 7.83 -0.10
CA GLN A 180 7.78 6.78 0.89
C GLN A 180 9.04 7.15 1.67
N SER A 181 10.04 7.73 0.99
CA SER A 181 11.25 8.25 1.61
C SER A 181 10.91 9.39 2.56
N SER A 182 10.10 10.34 2.09
CA SER A 182 9.73 11.52 2.85
C SER A 182 8.84 11.22 4.06
N LEU A 183 7.95 10.22 3.97
CA LEU A 183 7.23 9.69 5.13
C LEU A 183 8.19 9.14 6.20
N GLY A 184 9.29 8.51 5.80
CA GLY A 184 10.38 8.15 6.72
C GLY A 184 11.12 9.38 7.25
N SER A 185 11.40 10.38 6.40
CA SER A 185 12.07 11.63 6.78
C SER A 185 11.32 12.45 7.82
N LEU A 186 10.00 12.27 7.97
CA LEU A 186 9.22 12.83 9.08
C LEU A 186 9.79 12.46 10.44
N TYR A 187 10.45 11.31 10.54
CA TYR A 187 11.06 10.80 11.77
C TYR A 187 12.54 11.15 11.91
N ILE A 188 13.20 11.66 10.86
CA ILE A 188 14.55 12.22 11.00
C ILE A 188 14.50 13.39 11.97
N VAL A 189 13.50 14.27 11.83
CA VAL A 189 13.33 15.42 12.72
C VAL A 189 12.88 15.05 14.13
N ALA A 190 12.43 13.81 14.35
CA ALA A 190 12.07 13.27 15.66
C ALA A 190 13.29 12.76 16.46
N VAL A 191 14.42 13.47 16.35
CA VAL A 191 15.63 13.19 17.15
C VAL A 191 15.29 13.27 18.63
N ASP A 192 15.82 12.33 19.41
CA ASP A 192 15.56 12.18 20.85
C ASP A 192 14.09 11.96 21.25
N ARG A 193 13.18 11.81 20.28
CA ARG A 193 11.76 11.50 20.50
C ARG A 193 11.40 10.09 20.07
N LEU A 194 11.97 9.62 18.96
CA LEU A 194 11.78 8.25 18.49
C LEU A 194 12.80 7.32 19.14
N TYR A 195 12.32 6.18 19.64
CA TYR A 195 13.15 5.20 20.32
C TYR A 195 14.34 4.73 19.43
N PRO A 196 15.57 4.61 19.98
CA PRO A 196 16.79 4.47 19.19
C PRO A 196 16.87 3.27 18.24
N LEU A 197 16.13 2.19 18.52
CA LEU A 197 16.07 1.01 17.64
C LEU A 197 15.37 1.30 16.30
N TRP A 198 14.42 2.23 16.29
CA TRP A 198 13.72 2.64 15.06
C TRP A 198 14.29 3.92 14.46
N TRP A 199 14.75 4.88 15.27
CA TRP A 199 15.34 6.12 14.77
C TRP A 199 16.69 5.87 14.08
N SER A 200 16.92 6.45 12.90
CA SER A 200 18.20 6.49 12.17
C SER A 200 18.12 7.49 11.01
N MET A 201 19.25 8.05 10.57
CA MET A 201 19.33 8.79 9.31
C MET A 201 18.97 7.94 8.08
N LEU A 202 18.99 6.60 8.20
CA LEU A 202 18.57 5.66 7.16
C LEU A 202 17.06 5.34 7.20
N ILE A 203 16.26 5.93 8.09
CA ILE A 203 14.81 5.70 8.14
C ILE A 203 14.09 5.96 6.80
N PRO A 204 14.46 6.96 5.97
CA PRO A 204 13.82 7.14 4.66
C PRO A 204 14.05 5.94 3.74
N PHE A 205 15.28 5.41 3.74
CA PHE A 205 15.61 4.20 3.00
C PHE A 205 14.80 3.00 3.50
N PHE A 206 14.72 2.79 4.81
CA PHE A 206 13.94 1.68 5.37
C PHE A 206 12.45 1.77 4.99
N PHE A 207 11.89 2.98 4.93
CA PHE A 207 10.49 3.17 4.54
C PHE A 207 10.23 2.84 3.06
N VAL A 208 11.05 3.36 2.14
CA VAL A 208 10.96 3.04 0.70
C VAL A 208 11.18 1.55 0.46
N TRP A 209 12.24 1.00 1.05
CA TRP A 209 12.65 -0.39 0.82
C TRP A 209 11.58 -1.37 1.31
N SER A 210 10.99 -1.09 2.48
CA SER A 210 9.89 -1.90 3.02
C SER A 210 8.60 -1.78 2.23
N ALA A 211 8.21 -0.58 1.79
CA ALA A 211 7.07 -0.40 0.91
C ALA A 211 7.26 -1.16 -0.43
N PHE A 212 8.50 -1.19 -0.95
CA PHE A 212 8.79 -1.88 -2.20
C PHE A 212 8.64 -3.41 -2.09
N PHE A 213 9.22 -4.05 -1.05
CA PHE A 213 9.13 -5.51 -0.90
C PHE A 213 7.77 -6.00 -0.39
N LEU A 214 7.03 -5.12 0.27
CA LEU A 214 5.64 -5.34 0.67
C LEU A 214 4.72 -5.53 -0.54
N GLY A 215 4.98 -4.79 -1.63
CA GLY A 215 4.16 -4.83 -2.84
C GLY A 215 3.94 -6.25 -3.40
N PRO A 216 4.99 -7.03 -3.71
CA PRO A 216 4.83 -8.41 -4.18
C PRO A 216 4.10 -9.34 -3.19
N ALA A 217 4.25 -9.13 -1.88
CA ALA A 217 3.55 -9.89 -0.86
C ALA A 217 2.05 -9.53 -0.83
N MET A 218 1.71 -8.24 -0.94
CA MET A 218 0.32 -7.77 -1.04
C MET A 218 -0.37 -8.31 -2.29
N VAL A 219 0.29 -8.26 -3.45
CA VAL A 219 -0.28 -8.78 -4.71
C VAL A 219 -0.54 -10.28 -4.64
N THR A 220 0.28 -11.02 -3.88
CA THR A 220 0.05 -12.46 -3.63
C THR A 220 -1.20 -12.70 -2.78
N ILE A 221 -1.42 -11.89 -1.73
CA ILE A 221 -2.62 -11.97 -0.89
C ILE A 221 -3.86 -11.62 -1.71
N GLU A 222 -3.84 -10.47 -2.37
CA GLU A 222 -4.96 -9.97 -3.16
C GLU A 222 -5.31 -10.92 -4.31
N GLY A 223 -4.30 -11.37 -5.07
CA GLY A 223 -4.48 -12.32 -6.15
C GLY A 223 -5.09 -13.65 -5.66
N THR A 224 -4.69 -14.12 -4.48
CA THR A 224 -5.27 -15.34 -3.89
C THR A 224 -6.71 -15.12 -3.44
N LEU A 225 -7.03 -13.98 -2.80
CA LEU A 225 -8.38 -13.64 -2.37
C LEU A 225 -9.32 -13.43 -3.56
N ALA A 226 -8.85 -12.72 -4.59
CA ALA A 226 -9.53 -12.52 -5.84
C ALA A 226 -9.84 -13.85 -6.53
N ALA A 227 -8.83 -14.72 -6.68
CA ALA A 227 -9.00 -16.03 -7.29
C ALA A 227 -10.08 -16.85 -6.56
N ARG A 228 -10.06 -16.89 -5.23
CA ARG A 228 -11.10 -17.57 -4.43
C ARG A 228 -12.48 -16.94 -4.59
N THR A 229 -12.58 -15.61 -4.62
CA THR A 229 -13.85 -14.89 -4.68
C THR A 229 -14.53 -15.05 -6.04
N TYR A 230 -13.76 -15.09 -7.12
CA TYR A 230 -14.26 -15.20 -8.49
C TYR A 230 -14.17 -16.63 -9.06
N GLY A 231 -13.81 -17.61 -8.23
CA GLY A 231 -13.76 -19.03 -8.61
C GLY A 231 -12.69 -19.37 -9.65
N ARG A 232 -11.56 -18.67 -9.62
CA ARG A 232 -10.41 -18.84 -10.52
C ARG A 232 -9.27 -19.59 -9.87
N GLU A 233 -8.38 -20.14 -10.70
CA GLU A 233 -7.14 -20.71 -10.21
C GLU A 233 -6.13 -19.61 -9.82
N PRO A 234 -5.54 -19.67 -8.61
CA PRO A 234 -4.49 -18.72 -8.23
C PRO A 234 -3.23 -18.90 -9.08
N GLU A 235 -2.63 -17.78 -9.51
CA GLU A 235 -1.40 -17.70 -10.31
C GLU A 235 -0.13 -18.08 -9.52
N LEU A 236 -0.11 -19.28 -8.91
CA LEU A 236 0.96 -19.75 -8.03
C LEU A 236 2.37 -19.66 -8.66
N PRO A 237 2.58 -19.97 -9.95
CA PRO A 237 3.90 -19.81 -10.57
C PRO A 237 4.40 -18.36 -10.57
N ILE A 238 3.49 -17.38 -10.66
CA ILE A 238 3.79 -15.95 -10.61
C ILE A 238 4.10 -15.55 -9.16
N PHE A 239 3.23 -15.93 -8.21
CA PHE A 239 3.42 -15.65 -6.79
C PHE A 239 4.72 -16.25 -6.25
N SER A 240 5.02 -17.50 -6.61
CA SER A 240 6.26 -18.17 -6.23
C SER A 240 7.51 -17.41 -6.72
N SER A 241 7.50 -16.88 -7.94
CA SER A 241 8.61 -16.05 -8.41
C SER A 241 8.74 -14.71 -7.69
N LEU A 242 7.61 -14.08 -7.33
CA LEU A 242 7.60 -12.84 -6.54
C LEU A 242 8.22 -13.05 -5.16
N THR A 243 8.00 -14.20 -4.53
CA THR A 243 8.61 -14.50 -3.21
C THR A 243 10.13 -14.43 -3.23
N LYS A 244 10.78 -14.77 -4.35
CA LYS A 244 12.25 -14.67 -4.47
C LYS A 244 12.73 -13.23 -4.48
N VAL A 245 11.95 -12.32 -5.08
CA VAL A 245 12.24 -10.88 -5.05
C VAL A 245 12.10 -10.38 -3.62
N THR A 246 10.97 -10.66 -2.95
CA THR A 246 10.74 -10.26 -1.56
C THR A 246 11.80 -10.84 -0.61
N LEU A 247 12.22 -12.09 -0.80
CA LEU A 247 13.28 -12.74 -0.02
C LEU A 247 14.57 -11.92 -0.03
N TRP A 248 15.10 -11.59 -1.22
CA TRP A 248 16.36 -10.85 -1.32
C TRP A 248 16.24 -9.45 -0.73
N MET A 249 15.09 -8.79 -0.93
CA MET A 249 14.85 -7.47 -0.36
C MET A 249 14.79 -7.51 1.17
N LEU A 250 14.15 -8.52 1.77
CA LEU A 250 14.14 -8.72 3.22
C LEU A 250 15.54 -8.99 3.77
N VAL A 251 16.36 -9.79 3.08
CA VAL A 251 17.76 -10.05 3.47
C VAL A 251 18.57 -8.75 3.47
N ILE A 252 18.44 -7.94 2.42
CA ILE A 252 19.13 -6.64 2.35
C ILE A 252 18.64 -5.71 3.46
N TYR A 253 17.32 -5.64 3.68
CA TYR A 253 16.73 -4.86 4.78
C TYR A 253 17.34 -5.26 6.12
N LEU A 254 17.37 -6.56 6.42
CA LEU A 254 17.93 -7.10 7.66
C LEU A 254 19.41 -6.72 7.81
N ILE A 255 20.22 -6.94 6.78
CA ILE A 255 21.66 -6.63 6.81
C ILE A 255 21.87 -5.14 7.09
N VAL A 256 21.21 -4.26 6.32
CA VAL A 256 21.37 -2.81 6.48
C VAL A 256 20.88 -2.36 7.86
N LYS A 257 19.78 -2.94 8.36
CA LYS A 257 19.24 -2.62 9.70
C LYS A 257 20.20 -3.01 10.82
N ILE A 258 20.82 -4.20 10.73
CA ILE A 258 21.80 -4.64 11.74
C ILE A 258 23.06 -3.79 11.70
N ILE A 259 23.59 -3.50 10.49
CA ILE A 259 24.76 -2.62 10.33
C ILE A 259 24.49 -1.24 10.93
N ASP A 260 23.33 -0.64 10.64
CA ASP A 260 22.90 0.65 11.19
C ASP A 260 22.87 0.65 12.73
N LEU A 261 22.28 -0.38 13.34
CA LEU A 261 22.18 -0.49 14.80
C LEU A 261 23.55 -0.66 15.47
N VAL A 262 24.44 -1.46 14.87
CA VAL A 262 25.79 -1.69 15.39
C VAL A 262 26.63 -0.43 15.23
N TYR A 263 26.58 0.23 14.07
CA TYR A 263 27.30 1.47 13.81
C TYR A 263 26.92 2.59 14.77
N ARG A 264 25.62 2.70 15.10
CA ARG A 264 25.11 3.67 16.08
C ARG A 264 25.32 3.25 17.54
N GLY A 265 25.85 2.05 17.80
CA GLY A 265 26.10 1.55 19.16
C GLY A 265 24.84 1.20 19.96
N VAL A 266 23.68 1.10 19.30
CA VAL A 266 22.37 0.92 19.93
C VAL A 266 21.88 -0.53 19.91
N PHE A 267 22.59 -1.42 19.23
CA PHE A 267 22.18 -2.82 19.03
C PHE A 267 21.91 -3.57 20.34
N SER A 268 22.69 -3.32 21.39
CA SER A 268 22.52 -3.96 22.70
C SER A 268 21.19 -3.60 23.38
N MET A 269 20.59 -2.44 23.06
CA MET A 269 19.28 -2.05 23.63
C MET A 269 18.18 -3.03 23.27
N ALA A 270 18.27 -3.72 22.12
CA ALA A 270 17.29 -4.72 21.72
C ALA A 270 17.12 -5.85 22.76
N PHE A 271 18.09 -6.04 23.67
CA PHE A 271 18.10 -7.11 24.66
C PHE A 271 17.94 -6.63 26.11
N ASN A 272 17.56 -5.37 26.33
CA ASN A 272 17.37 -4.82 27.68
C ASN A 272 16.04 -5.25 28.36
N GLY A 273 15.15 -5.92 27.63
CA GLY A 273 13.86 -6.41 28.14
C GLY A 273 12.75 -5.35 28.24
N ALA A 274 12.99 -4.10 27.83
CA ALA A 274 11.97 -3.06 27.75
C ALA A 274 10.86 -3.42 26.75
N PHE A 275 9.68 -2.79 26.89
CA PHE A 275 8.54 -3.05 26.02
C PHE A 275 8.89 -2.79 24.55
N GLU A 276 9.55 -1.66 24.27
CA GLU A 276 10.03 -1.24 22.97
C GLU A 276 11.00 -2.27 22.37
N SER A 277 11.95 -2.75 23.18
CA SER A 277 12.93 -3.74 22.76
C SER A 277 12.28 -5.08 22.42
N ASN A 278 11.30 -5.52 23.21
CA ASN A 278 10.55 -6.74 22.93
C ASN A 278 9.71 -6.60 21.64
N MET A 279 9.07 -5.46 21.43
CA MET A 279 8.34 -5.17 20.18
C MET A 279 9.30 -5.17 18.98
N PHE A 280 10.49 -4.59 19.11
CA PHE A 280 11.52 -4.63 18.08
C PHE A 280 12.00 -6.06 17.79
N LEU A 281 12.22 -6.89 18.82
CA LEU A 281 12.60 -8.29 18.63
C LEU A 281 11.51 -9.10 17.93
N ILE A 282 10.24 -8.91 18.28
CA ILE A 282 9.11 -9.53 17.57
C ILE A 282 9.13 -9.10 16.10
N GLU A 283 9.29 -7.80 15.83
CA GLU A 283 9.39 -7.27 14.47
C GLU A 283 10.48 -7.97 13.66
N MET A 284 11.70 -8.02 14.20
CA MET A 284 12.85 -8.59 13.49
C MET A 284 12.78 -10.11 13.36
N ILE A 285 12.40 -10.83 14.41
CA ILE A 285 12.42 -12.30 14.42
C ILE A 285 11.20 -12.86 13.67
N LEU A 286 10.00 -12.44 14.06
CA LEU A 286 8.76 -13.03 13.56
C LEU A 286 8.41 -12.53 12.15
N PHE A 287 8.71 -11.27 11.84
CA PHE A 287 8.22 -10.66 10.61
C PHE A 287 9.30 -10.36 9.56
N ILE A 288 10.58 -10.45 9.91
CA ILE A 288 11.69 -10.35 8.94
C ILE A 288 12.40 -11.71 8.78
N ILE A 289 12.97 -12.25 9.87
CA ILE A 289 13.79 -13.48 9.80
C ILE A 289 12.94 -14.70 9.43
N LEU A 290 11.78 -14.89 10.05
CA LEU A 290 10.92 -16.04 9.74
C LEU A 290 10.44 -16.03 8.28
N PRO A 291 9.92 -14.92 7.70
CA PRO A 291 9.60 -14.87 6.27
C PRO A 291 10.80 -15.11 5.34
N ILE A 292 12.00 -14.66 5.70
CA ILE A 292 13.24 -14.98 4.96
C ILE A 292 13.43 -16.50 4.90
N ILE A 293 13.35 -17.19 6.06
CA ILE A 293 13.50 -18.65 6.14
C ILE A 293 12.41 -19.34 5.33
N MET A 294 11.15 -18.92 5.50
CA MET A 294 10.00 -19.48 4.79
C MET A 294 10.14 -19.34 3.27
N TYR A 295 10.50 -18.15 2.78
CA TYR A 295 10.68 -17.95 1.34
C TYR A 295 11.91 -18.66 0.80
N ALA A 296 12.96 -18.87 1.60
CA ALA A 296 14.13 -19.64 1.19
C ALA A 296 13.81 -21.12 0.95
N MET A 297 12.84 -21.69 1.66
CA MET A 297 12.47 -23.11 1.58
C MET A 297 11.63 -23.45 0.32
N PRO A 298 12.11 -24.33 -0.57
CA PRO A 298 11.35 -24.81 -1.74
C PRO A 298 9.98 -25.39 -1.40
N SER A 299 9.88 -26.10 -0.26
CA SER A 299 8.65 -26.75 0.22
C SER A 299 7.54 -25.75 0.58
N VAL A 300 7.91 -24.51 0.91
CA VAL A 300 6.97 -23.42 1.23
C VAL A 300 6.65 -22.62 -0.03
N ARG A 301 7.65 -22.19 -0.79
CA ARG A 301 7.45 -21.34 -1.99
C ARG A 301 6.70 -22.03 -3.14
N ASN A 302 6.64 -23.35 -3.15
CA ASN A 302 5.94 -24.13 -4.19
C ASN A 302 4.52 -24.53 -3.78
N LYS A 303 4.05 -24.09 -2.59
CA LYS A 303 2.69 -24.36 -2.10
C LYS A 303 1.97 -23.06 -1.84
N LEU A 304 0.73 -22.95 -2.32
CA LEU A 304 -0.09 -21.74 -2.15
C LEU A 304 -0.23 -21.33 -0.67
N GLY A 305 -0.55 -22.29 0.21
CA GLY A 305 -0.67 -22.00 1.64
C GLY A 305 0.62 -21.52 2.30
N GLY A 306 1.77 -22.02 1.84
CA GLY A 306 3.08 -21.59 2.33
C GLY A 306 3.42 -20.17 1.88
N VAL A 307 3.29 -19.91 0.58
CA VAL A 307 3.49 -18.59 -0.02
C VAL A 307 2.55 -17.54 0.58
N LEU A 308 1.27 -17.87 0.76
CA LEU A 308 0.28 -16.98 1.36
C LEU A 308 0.61 -16.65 2.82
N THR A 309 0.93 -17.67 3.63
CA THR A 309 1.28 -17.46 5.05
C THR A 309 2.51 -16.57 5.19
N ALA A 310 3.56 -16.83 4.42
CA ALA A 310 4.76 -16.00 4.42
C ALA A 310 4.47 -14.56 3.94
N SER A 311 3.61 -14.40 2.94
CA SER A 311 3.18 -13.07 2.46
C SER A 311 2.41 -12.30 3.51
N ILE A 312 1.50 -12.96 4.25
CA ILE A 312 0.78 -12.37 5.37
C ILE A 312 1.75 -11.91 6.46
N LEU A 313 2.75 -12.72 6.81
CA LEU A 313 3.75 -12.33 7.81
C LEU A 313 4.56 -11.10 7.39
N VAL A 314 4.94 -10.99 6.11
CA VAL A 314 5.62 -9.78 5.59
C VAL A 314 4.71 -8.56 5.69
N VAL A 315 3.45 -8.72 5.28
CA VAL A 315 2.45 -7.64 5.30
C VAL A 315 2.20 -7.14 6.72
N VAL A 316 1.90 -8.06 7.63
CA VAL A 316 1.74 -7.76 9.05
C VAL A 316 3.02 -7.16 9.61
N GLY A 317 4.20 -7.64 9.19
CA GLY A 317 5.49 -7.09 9.57
C GLY A 317 5.69 -5.63 9.28
N VAL A 318 5.37 -5.19 8.06
CA VAL A 318 5.51 -3.78 7.69
C VAL A 318 4.46 -2.93 8.40
N VAL A 319 3.22 -3.42 8.55
CA VAL A 319 2.19 -2.74 9.35
C VAL A 319 2.67 -2.60 10.80
N PHE A 320 3.19 -3.67 11.39
CA PHE A 320 3.71 -3.71 12.74
C PHE A 320 4.89 -2.76 12.93
N ASN A 321 5.79 -2.68 11.95
CA ASN A 321 6.86 -1.68 11.94
C ASN A 321 6.33 -0.25 11.94
N ARG A 322 5.35 0.10 11.10
CA ARG A 322 4.78 1.46 11.06
C ARG A 322 4.07 1.81 12.36
N VAL A 323 3.30 0.88 12.91
CA VAL A 323 2.65 1.02 14.22
C VAL A 323 3.70 1.18 15.32
N ASN A 324 4.79 0.40 15.29
CA ASN A 324 5.86 0.54 16.26
C ASN A 324 6.56 1.89 16.15
N VAL A 325 6.87 2.38 14.95
CA VAL A 325 7.52 3.68 14.78
C VAL A 325 6.63 4.81 15.32
N VAL A 326 5.32 4.77 15.05
CA VAL A 326 4.39 5.84 15.43
C VAL A 326 3.96 5.76 16.90
N PHE A 327 3.55 4.59 17.36
CA PHE A 327 2.91 4.44 18.67
C PHE A 327 3.89 3.96 19.73
N THR A 328 4.61 2.87 19.49
CA THR A 328 5.52 2.29 20.48
C THR A 328 6.78 3.14 20.67
N GLY A 329 7.39 3.58 19.57
CA GLY A 329 8.68 4.25 19.56
C GLY A 329 8.61 5.71 19.96
N MET A 330 7.46 6.37 19.77
CA MET A 330 7.24 7.76 20.18
C MET A 330 6.51 7.87 21.54
N ALA A 331 6.02 6.76 22.10
CA ALA A 331 5.26 6.70 23.35
C ALA A 331 5.89 7.53 24.48
N GLY A 332 7.17 7.28 24.76
CA GLY A 332 7.89 7.97 25.84
C GLY A 332 7.99 9.48 25.64
N ALA A 333 8.08 9.94 24.39
CA ALA A 333 8.20 11.37 24.06
C ALA A 333 6.85 12.08 23.97
N MET A 334 5.74 11.35 23.86
CA MET A 334 4.38 11.88 23.67
C MET A 334 3.49 11.69 24.90
N GLY A 335 4.08 11.45 26.08
CA GLY A 335 3.34 11.41 27.34
C GLY A 335 2.75 10.05 27.72
N GLY A 336 3.12 8.96 27.05
CA GLY A 336 2.76 7.60 27.45
C GLY A 336 2.08 6.79 26.35
N SER A 337 0.84 6.34 26.57
CA SER A 337 0.11 5.50 25.62
C SER A 337 -1.08 6.23 25.01
N TYR A 338 -1.39 5.86 23.78
CA TYR A 338 -2.55 6.35 23.06
C TYR A 338 -3.41 5.17 22.61
N PHE A 339 -4.72 5.30 22.81
CA PHE A 339 -5.69 4.34 22.33
C PHE A 339 -6.75 5.05 21.49
N PRO A 340 -6.95 4.65 20.23
CA PRO A 340 -7.91 5.29 19.34
C PRO A 340 -9.34 5.24 19.89
N SER A 341 -10.12 6.27 19.61
CA SER A 341 -11.53 6.27 19.94
C SER A 341 -12.31 5.22 19.13
N ILE A 342 -13.51 4.87 19.58
CA ILE A 342 -14.42 4.00 18.81
C ILE A 342 -14.75 4.60 17.43
N TRP A 343 -14.81 5.93 17.33
CA TRP A 343 -15.14 6.63 16.10
C TRP A 343 -13.99 6.61 15.09
N GLU A 344 -12.75 6.65 15.59
CA GLU A 344 -11.56 6.49 14.76
C GLU A 344 -11.58 5.12 14.08
N TRP A 345 -11.85 4.05 14.85
CA TRP A 345 -12.02 2.70 14.33
C TRP A 345 -13.16 2.58 13.32
N LEU A 346 -14.31 3.19 13.59
CA LEU A 346 -15.45 3.15 12.67
C LEU A 346 -15.13 3.84 11.33
N ILE A 347 -14.42 4.97 11.36
CA ILE A 347 -13.96 5.66 10.15
C ILE A 347 -12.98 4.77 9.36
N THR A 348 -11.96 4.23 10.03
CA THR A 348 -11.00 3.28 9.43
C THR A 348 -11.74 2.11 8.78
N LEU A 349 -12.60 1.40 9.52
CA LEU A 349 -13.36 0.26 8.99
C LEU A 349 -14.25 0.64 7.80
N GLY A 350 -14.85 1.82 7.81
CA GLY A 350 -15.64 2.31 6.68
C GLY A 350 -14.81 2.66 5.45
N MET A 351 -13.62 3.25 5.62
CA MET A 351 -12.68 3.52 4.51
C MET A 351 -12.20 2.20 3.87
N TRP A 352 -11.84 1.21 4.68
CA TRP A 352 -11.47 -0.12 4.20
C TRP A 352 -12.66 -0.86 3.56
N SER A 353 -13.87 -0.65 4.06
CA SER A 353 -15.09 -1.16 3.43
C SER A 353 -15.31 -0.55 2.05
N PHE A 354 -15.09 0.77 1.89
CA PHE A 354 -15.11 1.42 0.60
C PHE A 354 -14.04 0.85 -0.34
N LEU A 355 -12.81 0.60 0.13
CA LEU A 355 -11.74 -0.03 -0.66
C LEU A 355 -12.23 -1.33 -1.30
N VAL A 356 -12.75 -2.24 -0.46
CA VAL A 356 -13.19 -3.57 -0.91
C VAL A 356 -14.37 -3.47 -1.86
N LEU A 357 -15.35 -2.62 -1.57
CA LEU A 357 -16.51 -2.40 -2.44
C LEU A 357 -16.10 -1.84 -3.81
N ALA A 358 -15.24 -0.82 -3.81
CA ALA A 358 -14.72 -0.21 -5.03
C ALA A 358 -13.91 -1.22 -5.84
N TYR A 359 -13.03 -1.99 -5.19
CA TYR A 359 -12.26 -3.05 -5.84
C TYR A 359 -13.17 -4.08 -6.52
N CYS A 360 -14.16 -4.60 -5.78
CA CYS A 360 -15.16 -5.52 -6.35
C CYS A 360 -15.89 -4.90 -7.54
N PHE A 361 -16.33 -3.65 -7.42
CA PHE A 361 -16.99 -2.95 -8.51
C PHE A 361 -16.09 -2.85 -9.74
N PHE A 362 -14.82 -2.46 -9.59
CA PHE A 362 -13.90 -2.31 -10.71
C PHE A 362 -13.58 -3.65 -11.37
N VAL A 363 -13.35 -4.71 -10.58
CA VAL A 363 -13.10 -6.05 -11.12
C VAL A 363 -14.30 -6.60 -11.89
N GLU A 364 -15.53 -6.41 -11.40
CA GLU A 364 -16.75 -6.90 -12.06
C GLU A 364 -17.08 -6.13 -13.34
N ASN A 365 -16.61 -4.88 -13.45
CA ASN A 365 -17.01 -3.98 -14.51
C ASN A 365 -15.88 -3.65 -15.50
N PHE A 366 -14.62 -3.89 -15.19
CA PHE A 366 -13.49 -3.51 -16.06
C PHE A 366 -12.55 -4.70 -16.29
N PRO A 367 -11.77 -4.70 -17.39
CA PRO A 367 -10.83 -5.78 -17.71
C PRO A 367 -9.58 -5.71 -16.83
N ILE A 368 -9.75 -5.97 -15.52
CA ILE A 368 -8.69 -5.90 -14.50
C ILE A 368 -7.95 -7.23 -14.37
N MET A 369 -8.68 -8.33 -14.33
CA MET A 369 -8.07 -9.66 -14.24
C MET A 369 -7.74 -10.18 -15.63
N ALA A 370 -6.62 -10.89 -15.76
CA ALA A 370 -6.29 -11.61 -16.98
C ALA A 370 -7.46 -12.50 -17.42
N LYS A 371 -7.70 -12.61 -18.73
CA LYS A 371 -8.65 -13.60 -19.23
C LYS A 371 -8.03 -14.98 -18.97
N GLU A 372 -8.78 -15.89 -18.34
CA GLU A 372 -8.40 -17.29 -18.33
C GLU A 372 -8.34 -17.73 -19.80
N GLU A 373 -7.15 -18.02 -20.32
CA GLU A 373 -7.09 -18.83 -21.53
C GLU A 373 -7.74 -20.17 -21.17
N TYR A 374 -8.81 -20.52 -21.89
CA TYR A 374 -9.49 -21.80 -21.74
C TYR A 374 -8.48 -22.93 -21.98
N VAL A 375 -7.82 -23.41 -20.93
CA VAL A 375 -7.09 -24.69 -20.94
C VAL A 375 -8.12 -25.81 -20.79
N HIS A 376 -9.07 -25.87 -21.72
CA HIS A 376 -9.89 -27.04 -22.03
C HIS A 376 -10.37 -26.90 -23.47
N GLY A 377 -9.47 -27.22 -24.39
CA GLY A 377 -9.73 -27.35 -25.82
C GLY A 377 -8.69 -28.28 -26.40
N SER A 378 -9.06 -29.54 -26.54
CA SER A 378 -8.38 -30.62 -27.27
C SER A 378 -7.58 -30.14 -28.48
N GLY A 379 -6.41 -30.76 -28.68
CA GLY A 379 -5.45 -30.42 -29.71
C GLY A 379 -6.04 -30.10 -31.08
N HIS A 380 -5.66 -28.94 -31.61
CA HIS A 380 -5.51 -28.71 -33.03
C HIS A 380 -4.29 -27.83 -33.25
N SER A 381 -3.33 -28.38 -33.96
CA SER A 381 -2.15 -27.71 -34.50
C SER A 381 -2.54 -26.62 -35.49
N ILE A 382 -2.21 -25.37 -35.20
CA ILE A 382 -2.07 -24.26 -36.17
C ILE A 382 -0.97 -23.37 -35.57
N GLY A 383 0.19 -23.15 -36.17
CA GLY A 383 0.45 -22.78 -37.55
C GLY A 383 1.19 -21.44 -37.48
N THR A 384 2.47 -21.46 -37.83
CA THR A 384 3.37 -20.29 -37.90
C THR A 384 2.75 -19.12 -38.67
N GLY A 385 2.73 -17.93 -38.08
CA GLY A 385 2.31 -16.71 -38.75
C GLY A 385 2.71 -15.43 -37.99
N THR A 386 3.85 -14.86 -38.37
CA THR A 386 4.12 -13.41 -38.59
C THR A 386 3.34 -12.43 -37.69
N GLY A 387 3.97 -11.74 -36.74
CA GLY A 387 4.87 -10.61 -36.98
C GLY A 387 4.12 -9.29 -36.74
N PHE A 388 4.26 -8.70 -35.55
CA PHE A 388 3.81 -7.33 -35.27
C PHE A 388 5.02 -6.38 -35.30
N GLN A 389 5.07 -5.55 -36.33
CA GLN A 389 5.83 -4.29 -36.38
C GLN A 389 4.83 -3.12 -36.27
N ALA A 390 5.35 -2.04 -35.67
CA ALA A 390 4.81 -0.67 -35.55
C ALA A 390 3.77 -0.42 -34.44
#